data_AF-A0A833N6A4-F1
#
_entry.id   AF-A0A833N6A4-F1
#
_cell.length_a   1.000
_cell.length_b   1.000
_cell.length_c   1.000
_cell.angle_alpha   90.00
_cell.angle_beta   90.00
_cell.angle_gamma   90.00
#
_symmetry.space_group_name_H-M   'P 1'
#
loop_
_entity.id
_entity.type
_entity.pdbx_description
1 polymer ?
#
loop_
_entity_poly.entity_id
_entity_poly.type
_entity_poly.pdbx_seq_one_letter_code
_entity_poly.pdbx_strand_id
1 'polypeptide(L)'
;MKKLYFYFFSMLFFYNQAFSLNLCTDGYIDYRRPAIPFVPFRISDTESGKLLSPDDIMTALDRNGKKYSVKAKDFYEQINSIEFSLNQWGYSLRDSTGSYNLSSLDSCLKLLENQKSIINKNLIQEPVNEVLNYEDWKKKVKSLSDEQNKNYPQFKDLIKHRDANKYDEYISNVKAFDVPRPLLKKVNMSLFEKEKNWVFEKGEISKFFIGGSAGYGVKASQLEVASTAYAGIDAALLGLWHGSVVSAVAKANSPGTGIGHLNISANVFGSTLFAFSEELKSSAYAKETDLFNSPLNFEKSTHFLLGPIPIKLTLGIRGNNTMKWGLDSRPLQMQSYLQHYASIDAYGAAAVDILIAGVGVQGRILLIAIDTRVAANALVEYNDTLYFKLNIIGKTDVNALYGDLKVVVYTYLPTLKFWNGFLEKKEWFKRLGEYPGFKFSGSLFDYSATLTPTGFSAKGDLSVEDVADQLNINKNLNRKETIISLARSTSKRSRETVRAIEKDLEGEENILLLNEEKLLSENEVAMMIFFDDFERTLKEIDYIAEYL
;
A
#
# COMPACT_ATOMS: atom_id res chain seq x y z
N MET A 1 51.32 33.06 3.14
CA MET A 1 49.98 33.48 2.67
C MET A 1 48.93 32.36 2.60
N LYS A 2 49.22 31.13 2.16
CA LYS A 2 48.19 30.06 2.05
C LYS A 2 47.66 29.47 3.37
N LYS A 3 48.41 29.57 4.50
CA LYS A 3 47.94 29.09 5.82
C LYS A 3 47.03 30.07 6.56
N LEU A 4 47.02 31.35 6.17
CA LEU A 4 46.21 32.39 6.83
C LEU A 4 44.74 32.35 6.37
N TYR A 5 44.50 31.96 5.10
CA TYR A 5 43.15 31.80 4.55
C TYR A 5 42.40 30.60 5.15
N PHE A 6 43.11 29.53 5.53
CA PHE A 6 42.47 28.35 6.12
C PHE A 6 41.98 28.63 7.56
N TYR A 7 42.72 29.44 8.32
CA TYR A 7 42.30 29.87 9.67
C TYR A 7 41.16 30.90 9.65
N PHE A 8 41.14 31.78 8.63
CA PHE A 8 40.04 32.74 8.49
C PHE A 8 38.73 32.05 8.04
N PHE A 9 38.83 30.99 7.23
CA PHE A 9 37.68 30.18 6.83
C PHE A 9 37.17 29.26 7.96
N SER A 10 38.05 28.77 8.84
CA SER A 10 37.61 27.98 10.01
C SER A 10 36.98 28.84 11.09
N MET A 11 37.46 30.08 11.31
CA MET A 11 36.84 31.01 12.27
C MET A 11 35.45 31.51 11.85
N LEU A 12 35.19 31.65 10.54
CA LEU A 12 33.85 31.97 10.02
C LEU A 12 32.84 30.82 10.17
N PHE A 13 33.30 29.58 10.32
CA PHE A 13 32.44 28.43 10.55
C PHE A 13 32.04 28.24 12.03
N PHE A 14 32.84 28.74 12.98
CA PHE A 14 32.55 28.59 14.42
C PHE A 14 31.72 29.75 15.01
N TYR A 15 31.55 30.87 14.32
CA TYR A 15 30.78 32.02 14.82
C TYR A 15 29.29 32.06 14.42
N ASN A 16 28.79 31.07 13.68
CA ASN A 16 27.37 30.97 13.28
C ASN A 16 26.54 29.95 14.09
N GLN A 17 27.01 29.49 15.25
CA GLN A 17 26.23 28.62 16.15
C GLN A 17 25.75 29.33 17.42
N ALA A 18 25.22 30.54 17.27
CA ALA A 18 24.47 31.19 18.34
C ALA A 18 23.05 31.51 17.85
N PHE A 19 22.06 30.94 18.56
CA PHE A 19 20.61 31.12 18.39
C PHE A 19 19.96 30.45 17.17
N SER A 20 19.86 29.12 17.19
CA SER A 20 18.68 28.48 16.59
C SER A 20 17.54 28.53 17.61
N LEU A 21 16.67 29.53 17.47
CA LEU A 21 15.33 29.46 18.02
C LEU A 21 14.69 28.17 17.51
N ASN A 22 14.10 27.38 18.42
CA ASN A 22 13.35 26.16 18.12
C ASN A 22 12.20 26.48 17.15
N LEU A 23 12.49 26.41 15.86
CA LEU A 23 11.52 26.41 14.77
C LEU A 23 11.19 24.95 14.50
N CYS A 24 9.94 24.58 14.77
CA CYS A 24 9.38 23.33 14.26
C CYS A 24 9.48 23.37 12.73
N THR A 25 10.37 22.58 12.15
CA THR A 25 10.45 22.39 10.71
C THR A 25 9.18 21.71 10.22
N ASP A 26 8.54 22.24 9.18
CA ASP A 26 7.28 21.76 8.57
C ASP A 26 7.39 20.38 7.86
N GLY A 27 8.41 19.58 8.19
CA GLY A 27 8.54 18.19 7.77
C GLY A 27 8.36 17.26 8.96
N TYR A 28 7.54 16.22 8.81
CA TYR A 28 7.46 15.14 9.80
C TYR A 28 8.77 14.36 9.79
N ILE A 29 9.67 14.70 10.69
CA ILE A 29 10.87 13.91 10.95
C ILE A 29 10.42 12.78 11.88
N ASP A 30 10.50 11.54 11.40
CA ASP A 30 10.36 10.36 12.25
C ASP A 30 11.55 10.31 13.21
N TYR A 31 11.42 11.03 14.33
CA TYR A 31 12.46 11.08 15.34
C TYR A 31 12.45 9.81 16.21
N ARG A 32 12.21 8.62 15.64
CA ARG A 32 12.35 7.39 16.42
C ARG A 32 13.82 7.16 16.75
N ARG A 33 14.15 7.18 18.04
CA ARG A 33 15.49 6.85 18.54
C ARG A 33 15.56 5.35 18.87
N PRO A 34 16.76 4.76 18.99
CA PRO A 34 16.90 3.39 19.50
C PRO A 34 16.14 3.23 20.82
N ALA A 35 15.39 2.14 20.96
CA ALA A 35 14.59 1.89 22.14
C ALA A 35 15.47 1.90 23.40
N ILE A 36 14.97 2.54 24.46
CA ILE A 36 15.66 2.63 25.76
C ILE A 36 15.14 1.49 26.65
N PRO A 37 16.00 0.72 27.34
CA PRO A 37 15.54 -0.28 28.30
C PRO A 37 14.62 0.34 29.36
N PHE A 38 13.43 -0.23 29.56
CA PHE A 38 12.46 0.27 30.52
C PHE A 38 12.95 0.05 31.96
N VAL A 39 12.96 1.12 32.74
CA VAL A 39 13.24 1.10 34.18
C VAL A 39 12.10 1.84 34.89
N PRO A 40 11.32 1.19 35.76
CA PRO A 40 10.20 1.84 36.43
C PRO A 40 10.69 2.95 37.39
N PHE A 41 9.89 3.99 37.54
CA PHE A 41 10.08 5.02 38.55
C PHE A 41 9.93 4.43 39.95
N ARG A 42 10.81 4.86 40.85
CA ARG A 42 10.75 4.50 42.26
C ARG A 42 9.57 5.23 42.90
N ILE A 43 8.74 4.50 43.65
CA ILE A 43 7.60 5.07 44.38
C ILE A 43 8.13 5.89 45.56
N SER A 44 8.42 7.16 45.30
CA SER A 44 8.95 8.11 46.29
C SER A 44 8.31 9.48 46.12
N ASP A 45 8.32 10.29 47.15
CA ASP A 45 7.91 11.68 47.06
C ASP A 45 9.00 12.48 46.31
N THR A 46 8.60 13.22 45.28
CA THR A 46 9.51 14.03 44.46
C THR A 46 10.13 15.20 45.19
N GLU A 47 9.45 15.75 46.20
CA GLU A 47 9.96 16.89 46.96
C GLU A 47 10.84 16.44 48.13
N SER A 48 10.44 15.38 48.83
CA SER A 48 11.13 14.93 50.04
C SER A 48 12.11 13.76 49.82
N GLY A 49 12.02 13.07 48.68
CA GLY A 49 12.81 11.86 48.38
C GLY A 49 12.44 10.63 49.23
N LYS A 50 11.42 10.74 50.09
CA LYS A 50 10.98 9.67 50.98
C LYS A 50 10.25 8.59 50.18
N LEU A 51 10.54 7.31 50.47
CA LEU A 51 9.78 6.19 49.91
C LEU A 51 8.32 6.27 50.35
N LEU A 52 7.41 6.14 49.39
CA LEU A 52 5.97 6.09 49.62
C LEU A 52 5.50 4.63 49.59
N SER A 53 4.55 4.30 50.46
CA SER A 53 3.78 3.05 50.38
C SER A 53 2.82 3.09 49.19
N PRO A 54 2.52 1.96 48.52
CA PRO A 54 1.55 1.94 47.42
C PRO A 54 0.17 2.54 47.75
N ASP A 55 -0.26 2.44 49.02
CA ASP A 55 -1.53 2.97 49.51
C ASP A 55 -1.46 4.41 50.04
N ASP A 56 -0.26 5.03 50.06
CA ASP A 56 -0.12 6.42 50.47
C ASP A 56 -0.85 7.33 49.48
N ILE A 57 -1.54 8.34 50.02
CA ILE A 57 -2.24 9.34 49.22
C ILE A 57 -1.28 10.47 48.91
N MET A 58 -1.07 10.73 47.61
CA MET A 58 -0.29 11.86 47.14
C MET A 58 -1.18 12.92 46.50
N THR A 59 -0.75 14.18 46.63
CA THR A 59 -1.45 15.32 46.02
C THR A 59 -0.78 15.66 44.70
N ALA A 60 -1.47 15.38 43.59
CA ALA A 60 -1.06 15.84 42.27
C ALA A 60 -1.68 17.21 41.96
N LEU A 61 -0.90 18.11 41.37
CA LEU A 61 -1.40 19.40 40.88
C LEU A 61 -1.57 19.33 39.37
N ASP A 62 -2.73 19.71 38.86
CA ASP A 62 -2.88 19.95 37.42
C ASP A 62 -2.29 21.31 36.99
N ARG A 63 -2.32 21.56 35.69
CA ARG A 63 -1.81 22.80 35.07
C ARG A 63 -2.54 24.06 35.51
N ASN A 64 -3.75 23.95 36.07
CA ASN A 64 -4.55 25.06 36.58
C ASN A 64 -4.38 25.23 38.09
N GLY A 65 -3.45 24.48 38.71
CA GLY A 65 -3.23 24.48 40.15
C GLY A 65 -4.30 23.74 40.94
N LYS A 66 -5.18 22.99 40.28
CA LYS A 66 -6.19 22.17 40.95
C LYS A 66 -5.52 20.92 41.52
N LYS A 67 -5.78 20.67 42.80
CA LYS A 67 -5.23 19.53 43.56
C LYS A 67 -6.09 18.30 43.36
N TYR A 68 -5.45 17.17 43.10
CA TYR A 68 -6.04 15.84 42.99
C TYR A 68 -5.39 14.94 44.01
N SER A 69 -6.22 14.18 44.73
CA SER A 69 -5.78 13.17 45.69
C SER A 69 -5.78 11.83 44.98
N VAL A 70 -4.62 11.21 44.83
CA VAL A 70 -4.44 9.93 44.13
C VAL A 70 -3.56 9.00 44.97
N LYS A 71 -3.81 7.69 44.90
CA LYS A 71 -2.92 6.72 45.54
C LYS A 71 -1.58 6.70 44.81
N ALA A 72 -0.49 6.55 45.55
CA ALA A 72 0.85 6.48 45.02
C ALA A 72 0.99 5.37 43.97
N LYS A 73 0.37 4.20 44.23
CA LYS A 73 0.33 3.09 43.27
C LYS A 73 -0.25 3.53 41.91
N ASP A 74 -1.46 4.08 41.91
CA ASP A 74 -2.19 4.42 40.69
C ASP A 74 -1.45 5.50 39.89
N PHE A 75 -0.86 6.46 40.59
CA PHE A 75 -0.05 7.51 39.97
C PHE A 75 1.23 6.95 39.32
N TYR A 76 1.98 6.13 40.04
CA TYR A 76 3.22 5.56 39.54
C TYR A 76 3.00 4.50 38.46
N GLU A 77 1.89 3.75 38.48
CA GLU A 77 1.50 2.85 37.39
C GLU A 77 1.22 3.63 36.10
N GLN A 78 0.51 4.76 36.19
CA GLN A 78 0.27 5.62 35.03
C GLN A 78 1.55 6.23 34.47
N ILE A 79 2.42 6.77 35.32
CA ILE A 79 3.72 7.31 34.88
C ILE A 79 4.59 6.22 34.27
N ASN A 80 4.65 5.03 34.87
CA ASN A 80 5.43 3.90 34.35
C ASN A 80 4.89 3.40 33.00
N SER A 81 3.58 3.44 32.79
CA SER A 81 2.97 3.11 31.50
C SER A 81 3.36 4.11 30.40
N ILE A 82 3.38 5.41 30.73
CA ILE A 82 3.83 6.47 29.81
C ILE A 82 5.33 6.31 29.50
N GLU A 83 6.16 6.08 30.52
CA GLU A 83 7.60 5.83 30.36
C GLU A 83 7.88 4.61 29.51
N PHE A 84 7.20 3.49 29.76
CA PHE A 84 7.32 2.30 28.93
C PHE A 84 7.02 2.61 27.48
N SER A 85 5.94 3.35 27.22
CA SER A 85 5.54 3.75 25.87
C SER A 85 6.58 4.64 25.21
N LEU A 86 7.13 5.63 25.90
CA LEU A 86 8.17 6.52 25.38
C LEU A 86 9.48 5.77 25.10
N ASN A 87 9.86 4.83 25.97
CA ASN A 87 11.06 4.02 25.84
C ASN A 87 11.05 3.17 24.56
N GLN A 88 9.89 2.69 24.11
CA GLN A 88 9.75 1.97 22.82
C GLN A 88 10.08 2.84 21.59
N TRP A 89 10.01 4.17 21.75
CA TRP A 89 10.28 5.17 20.71
C TRP A 89 11.65 5.84 20.90
N GLY A 90 12.41 5.39 21.90
CA GLY A 90 13.74 5.92 22.25
C GLY A 90 13.71 7.27 22.97
N TYR A 91 12.60 7.57 23.65
CA TYR A 91 12.42 8.72 24.53
C TYR A 91 12.24 8.28 25.98
N SER A 92 12.47 9.17 26.93
CA SER A 92 12.24 8.92 28.36
C SER A 92 11.76 10.22 29.01
N LEU A 93 10.90 10.10 30.01
CA LEU A 93 10.52 11.22 30.90
C LEU A 93 11.68 11.62 31.82
N ARG A 94 12.73 10.80 31.91
CA ARG A 94 13.94 11.07 32.70
C ARG A 94 14.84 12.05 31.96
N ASP A 95 15.28 13.07 32.67
CA ASP A 95 16.39 13.92 32.26
C ASP A 95 17.75 13.23 32.44
N SER A 96 18.83 13.89 32.04
CA SER A 96 20.20 13.37 32.17
C SER A 96 20.62 13.07 33.62
N THR A 97 19.87 13.54 34.61
CA THR A 97 20.11 13.31 36.05
C THR A 97 19.20 12.24 36.65
N GLY A 98 18.26 11.70 35.87
CA GLY A 98 17.28 10.71 36.32
C GLY A 98 16.00 11.30 36.94
N SER A 99 15.86 12.63 36.94
CA SER A 99 14.67 13.38 37.40
C SER A 99 13.71 13.61 36.23
N TYR A 100 12.42 13.91 36.46
CA TYR A 100 11.47 14.16 35.36
C TYR A 100 10.91 15.58 35.43
N ASN A 101 10.88 16.28 34.28
CA ASN A 101 10.28 17.61 34.18
C ASN A 101 9.35 17.68 32.96
N LEU A 102 8.04 17.63 33.21
CA LEU A 102 6.98 17.68 32.19
C LEU A 102 6.90 19.01 31.42
N SER A 103 7.59 20.07 31.88
CA SER A 103 7.56 21.39 31.24
C SER A 103 8.34 21.46 29.91
N SER A 104 9.14 20.45 29.56
CA SER A 104 9.81 20.37 28.26
C SER A 104 8.89 19.94 27.09
N LEU A 105 7.67 19.44 27.38
CA LEU A 105 6.67 19.05 26.37
C LEU A 105 5.87 20.24 25.81
N ASP A 106 6.05 21.44 26.34
CA ASP A 106 5.19 22.61 26.09
C ASP A 106 5.37 23.20 24.67
N SER A 107 6.49 22.93 24.00
CA SER A 107 6.77 23.47 22.66
C SER A 107 5.91 22.84 21.54
N CYS A 108 5.39 21.62 21.73
CA CYS A 108 4.53 20.95 20.72
C CYS A 108 3.03 21.25 20.87
N LEU A 109 2.60 21.85 21.99
CA LEU A 109 1.19 22.13 22.26
C LEU A 109 0.64 23.27 21.40
N LYS A 110 1.45 24.29 21.07
CA LYS A 110 1.07 25.34 20.10
C LYS A 110 0.72 24.79 18.73
N LEU A 111 1.38 23.71 18.31
CA LEU A 111 1.14 23.06 17.02
C LEU A 111 -0.19 22.28 17.04
N LEU A 112 -0.49 21.62 18.17
CA LEU A 112 -1.79 21.00 18.41
C LEU A 112 -2.93 22.02 18.51
N GLU A 113 -2.70 23.18 19.12
CA GLU A 113 -3.67 24.28 19.17
C GLU A 113 -3.92 24.89 17.78
N ASN A 114 -2.88 25.02 16.95
CA ASN A 114 -3.03 25.44 15.55
C ASN A 114 -3.80 24.40 14.72
N GLN A 115 -3.54 23.11 14.91
CA GLN A 115 -4.33 22.06 14.26
C GLN A 115 -5.79 22.07 14.71
N LYS A 116 -6.04 22.28 16.02
CA LYS A 116 -7.40 22.45 16.56
C LYS A 116 -8.10 23.67 15.97
N SER A 117 -7.39 24.79 15.77
CA SER A 117 -7.96 25.99 15.16
C SER A 117 -8.32 25.79 13.68
N ILE A 118 -7.47 25.08 12.92
CA ILE A 118 -7.74 24.72 11.51
C ILE A 118 -8.93 23.76 11.41
N ILE A 119 -8.99 22.76 12.29
CA ILE A 119 -10.11 21.80 12.37
C ILE A 119 -11.41 22.54 12.67
N ASN A 120 -11.42 23.45 13.65
CA ASN A 120 -12.59 24.26 13.97
C ASN A 120 -12.97 25.21 12.81
N LYS A 121 -11.98 25.85 12.18
CA LYS A 121 -12.20 26.77 11.05
C LYS A 121 -12.79 26.07 9.83
N ASN A 122 -12.44 24.80 9.59
CA ASN A 122 -12.90 24.03 8.44
C ASN A 122 -14.19 23.23 8.71
N LEU A 123 -14.49 22.85 9.96
CA LEU A 123 -15.74 22.17 10.33
C LEU A 123 -16.94 23.12 10.43
N ILE A 124 -16.72 24.41 10.73
CA ILE A 124 -17.79 25.40 10.99
C ILE A 124 -18.27 26.09 9.71
N GLN A 125 -17.61 25.90 8.55
CA GLN A 125 -18.00 26.59 7.31
C GLN A 125 -19.23 26.02 6.61
N GLU A 126 -19.74 24.86 7.03
CA GLU A 126 -21.04 24.38 6.58
C GLU A 126 -22.11 24.65 7.65
N PRO A 127 -23.16 25.46 7.36
CA PRO A 127 -24.20 25.84 8.33
C PRO A 127 -25.01 24.65 8.88
N VAL A 128 -24.84 23.45 8.30
CA VAL A 128 -25.49 22.20 8.76
C VAL A 128 -24.73 21.55 9.92
N ASN A 129 -23.45 21.87 10.11
CA ASN A 129 -22.57 21.28 11.14
C ASN A 129 -22.28 22.23 12.31
N GLU A 130 -23.00 23.36 12.39
CA GLU A 130 -22.86 24.29 13.50
C GLU A 130 -23.41 23.63 14.77
N VAL A 131 -22.51 23.07 15.58
CA VAL A 131 -22.85 22.51 16.88
C VAL A 131 -23.28 23.69 17.76
N LEU A 132 -24.59 23.83 17.98
CA LEU A 132 -25.16 24.80 18.91
C LEU A 132 -24.37 24.72 20.23
N ASN A 133 -23.94 25.87 20.77
CA ASN A 133 -23.36 25.85 22.11
C ASN A 133 -24.40 25.29 23.10
N TYR A 134 -23.94 24.74 24.21
CA TYR A 134 -24.80 24.03 25.15
C TYR A 134 -26.02 24.85 25.61
N GLU A 135 -25.87 26.16 25.81
CA GLU A 135 -26.96 27.06 26.21
C GLU A 135 -27.97 27.30 25.09
N ASP A 136 -27.51 27.45 23.84
CA ASP A 136 -28.39 27.64 22.68
C ASP A 136 -29.11 26.35 22.30
N TRP A 137 -28.44 25.20 22.43
CA TRP A 137 -29.07 23.88 22.33
C TRP A 137 -30.15 23.72 23.40
N LYS A 138 -29.85 24.05 24.65
CA LYS A 138 -30.81 23.98 25.76
C LYS A 138 -32.01 24.90 25.55
N LYS A 139 -31.80 26.11 25.02
CA LYS A 139 -32.90 27.03 24.63
C LYS A 139 -33.75 26.45 23.51
N LYS A 140 -33.14 25.86 22.48
CA LYS A 140 -33.86 25.24 21.36
C LYS A 140 -34.67 24.01 21.78
N VAL A 141 -34.10 23.16 22.63
CA VAL A 141 -34.81 22.02 23.22
C VAL A 141 -35.96 22.51 24.09
N LYS A 142 -35.75 23.55 24.90
CA LYS A 142 -36.81 24.15 25.72
C LYS A 142 -37.91 24.78 24.87
N SER A 143 -37.59 25.52 23.81
CA SER A 143 -38.60 26.12 22.94
C SER A 143 -39.43 25.06 22.20
N LEU A 144 -38.78 23.99 21.73
CA LEU A 144 -39.47 22.86 21.10
C LEU A 144 -40.35 22.12 22.11
N SER A 145 -39.87 21.93 23.34
CA SER A 145 -40.66 21.35 24.42
C SER A 145 -41.86 22.23 24.80
N ASP A 146 -41.68 23.54 24.87
CA ASP A 146 -42.75 24.50 25.18
C ASP A 146 -43.79 24.58 24.04
N GLU A 147 -43.34 24.51 22.78
CA GLU A 147 -44.19 24.44 21.59
C GLU A 147 -44.96 23.12 21.53
N GLN A 148 -44.30 22.01 21.88
CA GLN A 148 -44.93 20.70 22.02
C GLN A 148 -45.97 20.72 23.15
N ASN A 149 -45.64 21.26 24.32
CA ASN A 149 -46.56 21.40 25.45
C ASN A 149 -47.77 22.31 25.16
N LYS A 150 -47.64 23.27 24.23
CA LYS A 150 -48.77 24.09 23.76
C LYS A 150 -49.70 23.34 22.81
N ASN A 151 -49.16 22.42 22.02
CA ASN A 151 -49.90 21.70 20.99
C ASN A 151 -50.44 20.35 21.49
N TYR A 152 -49.93 19.82 22.60
CA TYR A 152 -50.47 18.64 23.25
C TYR A 152 -51.61 19.05 24.19
N PRO A 153 -52.80 18.44 24.06
CA PRO A 153 -53.89 18.67 25.01
C PRO A 153 -53.45 18.25 26.41
N GLN A 154 -53.76 19.07 27.42
CA GLN A 154 -53.45 18.66 28.79
C GLN A 154 -54.29 17.43 29.15
N PHE A 155 -53.80 16.61 30.09
CA PHE A 155 -54.47 15.36 30.46
C PHE A 155 -55.96 15.56 30.84
N LYS A 156 -56.32 16.73 31.40
CA LYS A 156 -57.70 17.12 31.68
C LYS A 156 -58.57 17.34 30.42
N ASP A 157 -57.99 17.79 29.32
CA ASP A 157 -58.67 18.00 28.03
C ASP A 157 -58.90 16.65 27.32
N LEU A 158 -57.94 15.72 27.42
CA LEU A 158 -58.09 14.34 26.97
C LEU A 158 -59.21 13.59 27.72
N ILE A 159 -59.31 13.80 29.05
CA ILE A 159 -60.39 13.22 29.86
C ILE A 159 -61.77 13.77 29.45
N LYS A 160 -61.87 15.05 29.08
CA LYS A 160 -63.13 15.65 28.58
C LYS A 160 -63.58 15.10 27.23
N HIS A 161 -62.69 14.46 26.47
CA HIS A 161 -62.97 13.93 25.14
C HIS A 161 -62.96 12.40 25.08
N ARG A 162 -62.77 11.75 26.25
CA ARG A 162 -62.79 10.30 26.44
C ARG A 162 -64.06 9.63 25.90
N ASP A 163 -65.21 10.27 26.04
CA ASP A 163 -66.50 9.70 25.61
C ASP A 163 -66.83 9.99 24.14
N ALA A 164 -65.99 10.75 23.42
CA ALA A 164 -66.29 11.21 22.07
C ALA A 164 -65.75 10.31 20.95
N ASN A 165 -65.06 9.19 21.25
CA ASN A 165 -64.45 8.28 20.25
C ASN A 165 -63.61 8.99 19.17
N LYS A 166 -62.92 10.08 19.52
CA LYS A 166 -62.11 10.93 18.62
C LYS A 166 -60.62 10.96 18.99
N TYR A 167 -60.13 9.94 19.68
CA TYR A 167 -58.73 9.87 20.13
C TYR A 167 -57.72 10.00 18.96
N ASP A 168 -58.06 9.46 17.79
CA ASP A 168 -57.20 9.49 16.61
C ASP A 168 -56.96 10.92 16.06
N GLU A 169 -57.84 11.89 16.36
CA GLU A 169 -57.63 13.30 15.97
C GLU A 169 -56.54 13.99 16.82
N TYR A 170 -56.19 13.45 18.00
CA TYR A 170 -55.25 14.06 18.96
C TYR A 170 -53.91 13.34 19.09
N ILE A 171 -53.80 12.12 18.56
CA ILE A 171 -52.51 11.48 18.34
C ILE A 171 -51.93 12.10 17.06
N SER A 172 -51.49 13.36 17.15
CA SER A 172 -50.71 13.95 16.08
C SER A 172 -49.53 13.03 15.82
N ASN A 173 -49.35 12.56 14.59
CA ASN A 173 -48.17 11.83 14.13
C ASN A 173 -46.93 12.47 14.74
N VAL A 174 -46.40 11.87 15.81
CA VAL A 174 -45.19 12.34 16.47
C VAL A 174 -44.14 12.22 15.39
N LYS A 175 -43.65 13.34 14.86
CA LYS A 175 -42.47 13.31 14.00
C LYS A 175 -41.40 12.64 14.86
N ALA A 176 -41.04 11.41 14.48
CA ALA A 176 -40.05 10.63 15.19
C ALA A 176 -38.85 11.54 15.49
N PHE A 177 -38.36 11.49 16.71
CA PHE A 177 -37.17 12.21 17.11
C PHE A 177 -36.01 11.67 16.26
N ASP A 178 -35.79 12.27 15.10
CA ASP A 178 -34.75 11.86 14.17
C ASP A 178 -33.46 12.43 14.76
N VAL A 179 -32.86 11.62 15.64
CA VAL A 179 -31.48 11.82 16.08
C VAL A 179 -30.68 12.01 14.79
N PRO A 180 -29.91 13.10 14.61
CA PRO A 180 -29.18 13.33 13.39
C PRO A 180 -28.31 12.11 13.10
N ARG A 181 -28.79 11.25 12.19
CA ARG A 181 -28.08 10.06 11.79
C ARG A 181 -26.87 10.59 11.04
N PRO A 182 -25.63 10.26 11.44
CA PRO A 182 -24.49 10.60 10.63
C PRO A 182 -24.72 9.98 9.26
N LEU A 183 -24.99 10.82 8.26
CA LEU A 183 -24.98 10.41 6.87
C LEU A 183 -23.52 10.07 6.58
N LEU A 184 -23.16 8.82 6.81
CA LEU A 184 -21.88 8.26 6.40
C LEU A 184 -21.87 8.31 4.88
N LYS A 185 -21.33 9.40 4.33
CA LYS A 185 -20.98 9.49 2.92
C LYS A 185 -20.12 8.25 2.65
N LYS A 186 -20.65 7.31 1.85
CA LYS A 186 -19.83 6.22 1.30
C LYS A 186 -18.56 6.87 0.78
N VAL A 187 -17.42 6.51 1.36
CA VAL A 187 -16.15 7.08 0.95
C VAL A 187 -16.03 6.74 -0.54
N ASN A 188 -16.11 7.75 -1.40
CA ASN A 188 -15.78 7.58 -2.80
C ASN A 188 -14.35 7.04 -2.80
N MET A 189 -14.18 5.79 -3.22
CA MET A 189 -12.84 5.23 -3.31
C MET A 189 -12.08 6.06 -4.32
N SER A 190 -11.09 6.81 -3.83
CA SER A 190 -10.12 7.47 -4.67
C SER A 190 -9.46 6.41 -5.55
N LEU A 191 -9.28 6.75 -6.82
CA LEU A 191 -8.49 5.99 -7.79
C LEU A 191 -7.20 5.47 -7.12
N PHE A 192 -7.03 4.15 -7.06
CA PHE A 192 -5.76 3.57 -6.61
C PHE A 192 -4.81 3.58 -7.80
N GLU A 193 -3.80 4.44 -7.77
CA GLU A 193 -2.80 4.56 -8.83
C GLU A 193 -1.41 4.27 -8.26
N LYS A 194 -0.68 3.36 -8.89
CA LYS A 194 0.71 3.03 -8.54
C LYS A 194 1.53 2.87 -9.79
N GLU A 195 2.73 3.43 -9.77
CA GLU A 195 3.71 3.30 -10.83
C GLU A 195 5.09 3.01 -10.24
N LYS A 196 5.83 2.11 -10.88
CA LYS A 196 7.21 1.79 -10.54
C LYS A 196 8.04 1.81 -11.82
N ASN A 197 9.13 2.57 -11.75
CA ASN A 197 10.04 2.80 -12.85
C ASN A 197 11.45 2.40 -12.42
N TRP A 198 12.15 1.71 -13.32
CA TRP A 198 13.52 1.27 -13.15
C TRP A 198 14.32 1.71 -14.36
N VAL A 199 15.51 2.23 -14.10
CA VAL A 199 16.47 2.64 -15.13
C VAL A 199 17.84 2.17 -14.68
N PHE A 200 18.60 1.62 -15.61
CA PHE A 200 20.04 1.41 -15.44
C PHE A 200 20.78 2.03 -16.61
N GLU A 201 21.98 2.51 -16.30
CA GLU A 201 22.89 3.07 -17.28
C GLU A 201 24.29 2.56 -16.98
N LYS A 202 24.99 2.08 -18.01
CA LYS A 202 26.39 1.66 -17.92
C LYS A 202 27.17 2.17 -19.12
N GLY A 203 28.33 2.74 -18.82
CA GLY A 203 29.28 3.23 -19.82
C GLY A 203 29.19 4.74 -20.06
N GLU A 204 29.81 5.19 -21.14
CA GLU A 204 29.85 6.59 -21.56
C GLU A 204 29.27 6.69 -22.96
N ILE A 205 28.31 7.60 -23.18
CA ILE A 205 27.62 7.79 -24.47
C ILE A 205 28.62 8.09 -25.61
N SER A 206 29.72 8.80 -25.30
CA SER A 206 30.80 9.11 -26.25
C SER A 206 31.65 7.90 -26.67
N LYS A 207 31.58 6.78 -25.95
CA LYS A 207 32.37 5.56 -26.19
C LYS A 207 31.45 4.38 -26.43
N PHE A 208 30.98 3.77 -25.36
CA PHE A 208 30.06 2.65 -25.39
C PHE A 208 29.13 2.85 -24.21
N PHE A 209 27.84 2.88 -24.51
CA PHE A 209 26.79 3.05 -23.53
C PHE A 209 25.71 2.01 -23.78
N ILE A 210 25.22 1.43 -22.68
CA ILE A 210 24.00 0.65 -22.67
C ILE A 210 23.16 1.15 -21.50
N GLY A 211 21.94 1.53 -21.83
CA GLY A 211 20.91 1.90 -20.88
C GLY A 211 19.73 0.96 -21.05
N GLY A 212 19.01 0.72 -19.98
CA GLY A 212 17.71 0.09 -20.09
C GLY A 212 16.75 0.66 -19.08
N SER A 213 15.49 0.68 -19.48
CA SER A 213 14.38 1.15 -18.68
C SER A 213 13.31 0.07 -18.64
N ALA A 214 12.64 -0.05 -17.52
CA ALA A 214 11.45 -0.86 -17.38
C ALA A 214 10.53 -0.18 -16.39
N GLY A 215 9.24 -0.25 -16.63
CA GLY A 215 8.30 0.23 -15.64
C GLY A 215 6.92 -0.33 -15.82
N TYR A 216 6.15 -0.16 -14.77
CA TYR A 216 4.81 -0.71 -14.66
C TYR A 216 3.92 0.22 -13.86
N GLY A 217 2.73 0.50 -14.38
CA GLY A 217 1.69 1.27 -13.74
C GLY A 217 0.40 0.47 -13.64
N VAL A 218 -0.32 0.62 -12.53
CA VAL A 218 -1.69 0.12 -12.35
C VAL A 218 -2.57 1.24 -11.83
N LYS A 219 -3.77 1.31 -12.41
CA LYS A 219 -4.88 2.10 -11.92
C LYS A 219 -6.03 1.16 -11.63
N ALA A 220 -6.52 1.14 -10.41
CA ALA A 220 -7.65 0.33 -10.00
C ALA A 220 -8.74 1.21 -9.38
N SER A 221 -9.97 0.97 -9.80
CA SER A 221 -11.18 1.60 -9.26
C SER A 221 -12.31 0.57 -9.18
N GLN A 222 -13.48 1.00 -8.70
CA GLN A 222 -14.68 0.16 -8.72
C GLN A 222 -15.19 -0.13 -10.14
N LEU A 223 -14.81 0.70 -11.11
CA LEU A 223 -15.33 0.64 -12.48
C LEU A 223 -14.33 0.03 -13.45
N GLU A 224 -13.03 0.13 -13.18
CA GLU A 224 -12.00 -0.28 -14.11
C GLU A 224 -10.69 -0.65 -13.42
N VAL A 225 -9.99 -1.59 -14.03
CA VAL A 225 -8.58 -1.86 -13.75
C VAL A 225 -7.81 -1.61 -15.04
N ALA A 226 -6.90 -0.64 -15.03
CA ALA A 226 -5.95 -0.40 -16.11
C ALA A 226 -4.53 -0.75 -15.67
N SER A 227 -3.72 -1.25 -16.59
CA SER A 227 -2.29 -1.40 -16.41
C SER A 227 -1.52 -0.88 -17.59
N THR A 228 -0.32 -0.41 -17.31
CA THR A 228 0.67 -0.01 -18.29
C THR A 228 1.96 -0.74 -17.95
N ALA A 229 2.62 -1.33 -18.93
CA ALA A 229 3.95 -1.89 -18.82
C ALA A 229 4.80 -1.30 -19.92
N TYR A 230 6.03 -0.93 -19.62
CA TYR A 230 6.99 -0.55 -20.65
C TYR A 230 8.36 -1.14 -20.35
N ALA A 231 9.12 -1.39 -21.41
CA ALA A 231 10.50 -1.80 -21.34
C ALA A 231 11.25 -1.16 -22.51
N GLY A 232 12.50 -0.75 -22.29
CA GLY A 232 13.33 -0.09 -23.29
C GLY A 232 14.79 -0.44 -23.10
N ILE A 233 15.51 -0.52 -24.21
CA ILE A 233 16.96 -0.62 -24.24
C ILE A 233 17.46 0.48 -25.16
N ASP A 234 18.33 1.31 -24.61
CA ASP A 234 19.03 2.37 -25.30
C ASP A 234 20.51 1.97 -25.41
N ALA A 235 21.14 2.34 -26.51
CA ALA A 235 22.57 2.15 -26.64
C ALA A 235 23.22 3.35 -27.34
N ALA A 236 24.52 3.49 -27.14
CA ALA A 236 25.34 4.41 -27.91
C ALA A 236 26.67 3.77 -28.28
N LEU A 237 27.18 4.11 -29.46
CA LEU A 237 28.44 3.62 -29.99
C LEU A 237 29.26 4.77 -30.57
N LEU A 238 30.43 4.99 -29.96
CA LEU A 238 31.52 5.89 -30.36
C LEU A 238 31.10 7.34 -30.61
N GLY A 239 30.01 7.80 -29.98
CA GLY A 239 29.42 9.11 -30.25
C GLY A 239 28.84 9.29 -31.66
N LEU A 240 28.91 8.25 -32.51
CA LEU A 240 28.39 8.25 -33.87
C LEU A 240 26.89 7.94 -33.89
N TRP A 241 26.43 7.13 -32.94
CA TRP A 241 25.05 6.70 -32.84
C TRP A 241 24.63 6.61 -31.38
N HIS A 242 23.45 7.15 -31.07
CA HIS A 242 22.75 6.99 -29.80
C HIS A 242 21.25 6.92 -30.09
N GLY A 243 20.56 5.94 -29.50
CA GLY A 243 19.11 5.88 -29.58
C GLY A 243 18.53 4.61 -28.98
N SER A 244 17.20 4.52 -29.03
CA SER A 244 16.46 3.34 -28.62
C SER A 244 16.70 2.19 -29.59
N VAL A 245 17.29 1.11 -29.09
CA VAL A 245 17.52 -0.14 -29.83
C VAL A 245 16.21 -0.90 -29.92
N VAL A 246 15.53 -1.06 -28.77
CA VAL A 246 14.25 -1.75 -28.64
C VAL A 246 13.43 -1.04 -27.58
N SER A 247 12.15 -0.84 -27.81
CA SER A 247 11.20 -0.43 -26.78
C SER A 247 9.89 -1.17 -26.95
N ALA A 248 9.22 -1.49 -25.86
CA ALA A 248 7.91 -2.12 -25.84
C ALA A 248 7.01 -1.37 -24.85
N VAL A 249 5.76 -1.15 -25.20
CA VAL A 249 4.74 -0.60 -24.32
C VAL A 249 3.49 -1.47 -24.47
N ALA A 250 2.95 -1.94 -23.36
CA ALA A 250 1.66 -2.59 -23.29
C ALA A 250 0.75 -1.79 -22.38
N LYS A 251 -0.48 -1.52 -22.82
CA LYS A 251 -1.53 -0.87 -22.04
C LYS A 251 -2.76 -1.73 -22.12
N ALA A 252 -3.33 -2.11 -20.99
CA ALA A 252 -4.54 -2.90 -20.92
C ALA A 252 -5.53 -2.22 -19.99
N ASN A 253 -6.80 -2.18 -20.34
CA ASN A 253 -7.88 -1.81 -19.44
C ASN A 253 -8.98 -2.88 -19.46
N SER A 254 -9.39 -3.28 -18.27
CA SER A 254 -10.48 -4.22 -18.03
C SER A 254 -11.53 -3.52 -17.16
N PRO A 255 -12.60 -2.97 -17.76
CA PRO A 255 -13.70 -2.41 -17.00
C PRO A 255 -14.49 -3.52 -16.28
N GLY A 256 -15.13 -3.18 -15.17
CA GLY A 256 -16.03 -4.10 -14.44
C GLY A 256 -17.28 -4.45 -15.24
N THR A 257 -17.70 -3.56 -16.14
CA THR A 257 -18.76 -3.78 -17.13
C THR A 257 -18.32 -3.21 -18.49
N GLY A 258 -18.53 -3.97 -19.57
CA GLY A 258 -18.21 -3.54 -20.93
C GLY A 258 -17.02 -4.26 -21.57
N ILE A 259 -16.49 -3.66 -22.63
CA ILE A 259 -15.40 -4.20 -23.46
C ILE A 259 -14.09 -3.57 -22.98
N GLY A 260 -13.09 -4.39 -22.70
CA GLY A 260 -11.74 -3.90 -22.39
C GLY A 260 -10.96 -3.59 -23.66
N HIS A 261 -9.86 -2.88 -23.54
CA HIS A 261 -8.94 -2.62 -24.64
C HIS A 261 -7.52 -3.01 -24.26
N LEU A 262 -6.80 -3.54 -25.24
CA LEU A 262 -5.40 -3.88 -25.15
C LEU A 262 -4.66 -3.19 -26.28
N ASN A 263 -3.66 -2.38 -25.94
CA ASN A 263 -2.77 -1.71 -26.88
C ASN A 263 -1.33 -2.12 -26.60
N ILE A 264 -0.65 -2.69 -27.58
CA ILE A 264 0.76 -3.07 -27.49
C ILE A 264 1.49 -2.43 -28.65
N SER A 265 2.62 -1.79 -28.37
CA SER A 265 3.55 -1.33 -29.38
C SER A 265 4.95 -1.83 -29.06
N ALA A 266 5.66 -2.29 -30.08
CA ALA A 266 7.07 -2.60 -30.02
C ALA A 266 7.79 -1.85 -31.14
N ASN A 267 8.82 -1.10 -30.75
CA ASN A 267 9.68 -0.37 -31.66
C ASN A 267 11.07 -0.96 -31.63
N VAL A 268 11.74 -0.98 -32.78
CA VAL A 268 13.13 -1.40 -32.95
C VAL A 268 13.83 -0.30 -33.75
N PHE A 269 14.96 0.21 -33.25
CA PHE A 269 15.69 1.34 -33.84
C PHE A 269 14.79 2.55 -34.15
N GLY A 270 13.89 2.88 -33.22
CA GLY A 270 12.93 3.99 -33.36
C GLY A 270 11.78 3.76 -34.33
N SER A 271 11.73 2.62 -35.04
CA SER A 271 10.64 2.27 -35.96
C SER A 271 9.66 1.29 -35.30
N THR A 272 8.36 1.54 -35.40
CA THR A 272 7.34 0.60 -34.90
C THR A 272 7.33 -0.67 -35.75
N LEU A 273 7.80 -1.77 -35.15
CA LEU A 273 7.84 -3.07 -35.80
C LEU A 273 6.53 -3.82 -35.60
N PHE A 274 5.89 -3.63 -34.46
CA PHE A 274 4.63 -4.28 -34.11
C PHE A 274 3.73 -3.29 -33.36
N ALA A 275 2.49 -3.18 -33.81
CA ALA A 275 1.44 -2.45 -33.13
C ALA A 275 0.19 -3.31 -33.14
N PHE A 276 -0.41 -3.48 -31.98
CA PHE A 276 -1.55 -4.35 -31.78
C PHE A 276 -2.57 -3.66 -30.90
N SER A 277 -3.80 -3.56 -31.38
CA SER A 277 -4.94 -3.04 -30.63
C SER A 277 -6.06 -4.07 -30.72
N GLU A 278 -6.53 -4.60 -29.59
CA GLU A 278 -7.62 -5.56 -29.56
C GLU A 278 -8.62 -5.21 -28.46
N GLU A 279 -9.88 -5.48 -28.75
CA GLU A 279 -10.97 -5.41 -27.80
C GLU A 279 -11.02 -6.72 -26.99
N LEU A 280 -10.90 -6.60 -25.68
CA LEU A 280 -11.01 -7.71 -24.75
C LEU A 280 -12.50 -8.01 -24.54
N LYS A 281 -12.92 -9.21 -24.95
CA LYS A 281 -14.29 -9.68 -24.69
C LYS A 281 -14.56 -9.70 -23.17
N SER A 282 -15.83 -9.57 -22.78
CA SER A 282 -16.25 -9.50 -21.37
C SER A 282 -16.02 -10.79 -20.56
N SER A 283 -15.65 -11.89 -21.22
CA SER A 283 -15.28 -13.16 -20.61
C SER A 283 -13.76 -13.26 -20.40
N ALA A 284 -13.31 -14.29 -19.68
CA ALA A 284 -11.89 -14.63 -19.57
C ALA A 284 -11.20 -14.58 -20.95
N TYR A 285 -10.11 -13.84 -21.03
CA TYR A 285 -9.29 -13.64 -22.22
C TYR A 285 -7.87 -14.01 -21.87
N ALA A 286 -7.29 -14.97 -22.58
CA ALA A 286 -5.89 -15.34 -22.43
C ALA A 286 -5.23 -15.34 -23.80
N LYS A 287 -4.11 -14.62 -23.93
CA LYS A 287 -3.30 -14.60 -25.15
C LYS A 287 -1.83 -14.55 -24.80
N GLU A 288 -1.06 -15.34 -25.54
CA GLU A 288 0.39 -15.30 -25.56
C GLU A 288 0.83 -15.16 -27.02
N THR A 289 1.78 -14.28 -27.31
CA THR A 289 2.28 -14.11 -28.67
C THR A 289 3.74 -13.67 -28.65
N ASP A 290 4.51 -14.16 -29.61
CA ASP A 290 5.85 -13.66 -29.89
C ASP A 290 5.72 -12.33 -30.65
N LEU A 291 6.14 -11.22 -30.05
CA LEU A 291 6.09 -9.88 -30.67
C LEU A 291 7.06 -9.78 -31.84
N PHE A 292 8.25 -10.34 -31.65
CA PHE A 292 9.21 -10.50 -32.73
C PHE A 292 10.22 -11.60 -32.39
N ASN A 293 10.79 -12.17 -33.44
CA ASN A 293 11.88 -13.12 -33.38
C ASN A 293 12.82 -12.83 -34.56
N SER A 294 13.86 -12.03 -34.30
CA SER A 294 14.76 -11.51 -35.33
C SER A 294 16.14 -12.16 -35.17
N PRO A 295 16.40 -13.30 -35.83
CA PRO A 295 17.73 -13.87 -35.86
C PRO A 295 18.66 -12.99 -36.68
N LEU A 296 19.83 -12.69 -36.14
CA LEU A 296 20.94 -12.05 -36.82
C LEU A 296 21.95 -13.14 -37.16
N ASN A 297 22.37 -13.27 -38.42
CA ASN A 297 23.49 -14.14 -38.76
C ASN A 297 24.32 -13.49 -39.86
N PHE A 298 25.56 -13.15 -39.52
CA PHE A 298 26.56 -12.69 -40.45
C PHE A 298 27.74 -13.65 -40.39
N GLU A 299 27.95 -14.40 -41.47
CA GLU A 299 29.05 -15.35 -41.59
C GLU A 299 29.90 -15.00 -42.81
N LYS A 300 31.21 -15.05 -42.65
CA LYS A 300 32.17 -14.99 -43.75
C LYS A 300 33.11 -16.17 -43.65
N SER A 301 33.16 -16.96 -44.72
CA SER A 301 34.06 -18.11 -44.83
C SER A 301 35.12 -17.86 -45.90
N THR A 302 36.32 -18.38 -45.66
CA THR A 302 37.42 -18.40 -46.62
C THR A 302 38.07 -19.78 -46.61
N HIS A 303 38.57 -20.19 -47.77
CA HIS A 303 39.23 -21.47 -47.94
C HIS A 303 40.69 -21.20 -48.30
N PHE A 304 41.60 -21.90 -47.65
CA PHE A 304 43.01 -21.87 -48.01
C PHE A 304 43.61 -23.27 -47.88
N LEU A 305 44.69 -23.52 -48.61
CA LEU A 305 45.40 -24.79 -48.59
C LEU A 305 46.61 -24.67 -47.66
N LEU A 306 46.80 -25.65 -46.78
CA LEU A 306 48.04 -25.84 -46.04
C LEU A 306 48.67 -27.15 -46.53
N GLY A 307 49.48 -27.05 -47.60
CA GLY A 307 49.92 -28.22 -48.36
C GLY A 307 48.75 -28.89 -49.11
N PRO A 308 48.59 -30.24 -49.06
CA PRO A 308 47.48 -30.93 -49.72
C PRO A 308 46.16 -30.89 -48.92
N ILE A 309 46.15 -30.22 -47.77
CA ILE A 309 45.03 -30.23 -46.82
C ILE A 309 44.19 -28.95 -47.00
N PRO A 310 42.92 -29.06 -47.44
CA PRO A 310 42.03 -27.91 -47.51
C PRO A 310 41.53 -27.53 -46.12
N ILE A 311 41.70 -26.25 -45.78
CA ILE A 311 41.21 -25.67 -44.52
C ILE A 311 40.10 -24.67 -44.85
N LYS A 312 38.95 -24.84 -44.20
CA LYS A 312 37.85 -23.89 -44.19
C LYS A 312 37.90 -23.08 -42.91
N LEU A 313 38.10 -21.77 -43.05
CA LEU A 313 38.03 -20.82 -41.95
C LEU A 313 36.71 -20.05 -42.06
N THR A 314 35.87 -20.18 -41.05
CA THR A 314 34.61 -19.46 -40.90
C THR A 314 34.75 -18.50 -39.72
N LEU A 315 34.40 -17.23 -39.93
CA LEU A 315 34.18 -16.25 -38.88
C LEU A 315 32.75 -15.73 -38.99
N GLY A 316 32.05 -15.63 -37.88
CA GLY A 316 30.69 -15.14 -37.89
C GLY A 316 30.27 -14.47 -36.60
N ILE A 317 29.24 -13.64 -36.71
CA ILE A 317 28.49 -13.08 -35.60
C ILE A 317 27.06 -13.57 -35.79
N ARG A 318 26.50 -14.18 -34.75
CA ARG A 318 25.09 -14.52 -34.72
C ARG A 318 24.45 -13.88 -33.49
N GLY A 319 23.17 -13.59 -33.62
CA GLY A 319 22.38 -13.08 -32.53
C GLY A 319 20.95 -13.55 -32.66
N ASN A 320 20.25 -13.49 -31.55
CA ASN A 320 18.82 -13.72 -31.53
C ASN A 320 18.20 -12.68 -30.63
N ASN A 321 17.15 -12.03 -31.10
CA ASN A 321 16.35 -11.10 -30.34
C ASN A 321 14.90 -11.56 -30.40
N THR A 322 14.38 -12.01 -29.27
CA THR A 322 13.03 -12.55 -29.14
C THR A 322 12.32 -11.79 -28.03
N MET A 323 11.11 -11.32 -28.30
CA MET A 323 10.27 -10.72 -27.27
C MET A 323 8.91 -11.39 -27.28
N LYS A 324 8.49 -11.86 -26.11
CA LYS A 324 7.22 -12.52 -25.88
C LYS A 324 6.39 -11.69 -24.93
N TRP A 325 5.09 -11.68 -25.15
CA TRP A 325 4.16 -11.11 -24.20
C TRP A 325 3.00 -12.06 -23.98
N GLY A 326 2.40 -11.95 -22.81
CA GLY A 326 1.12 -12.58 -22.56
C GLY A 326 0.25 -11.76 -21.62
N LEU A 327 -1.05 -11.99 -21.73
CA LEU A 327 -2.10 -11.41 -20.90
C LEU A 327 -3.15 -12.46 -20.62
N ASP A 328 -3.46 -12.67 -19.34
CA ASP A 328 -4.65 -13.35 -18.85
C ASP A 328 -5.51 -12.31 -18.13
N SER A 329 -6.66 -11.98 -18.71
CA SER A 329 -7.61 -10.99 -18.21
C SER A 329 -8.93 -11.68 -17.90
N ARG A 330 -9.47 -11.42 -16.73
CA ARG A 330 -10.81 -11.81 -16.28
C ARG A 330 -11.48 -10.57 -15.70
N PRO A 331 -12.82 -10.53 -15.54
CA PRO A 331 -13.46 -9.42 -14.84
C PRO A 331 -12.77 -9.17 -13.50
N LEU A 332 -12.25 -7.95 -13.31
CA LEU A 332 -11.51 -7.51 -12.12
C LEU A 332 -10.17 -8.22 -11.84
N GLN A 333 -9.68 -9.10 -12.72
CA GLN A 333 -8.36 -9.74 -12.59
C GLN A 333 -7.55 -9.58 -13.86
N MET A 334 -6.28 -9.22 -13.75
CA MET A 334 -5.41 -9.04 -14.89
C MET A 334 -4.00 -9.47 -14.54
N GLN A 335 -3.49 -10.42 -15.28
CA GLN A 335 -2.10 -10.85 -15.24
C GLN A 335 -1.47 -10.60 -16.59
N SER A 336 -0.37 -9.86 -16.62
CA SER A 336 0.42 -9.64 -17.81
C SER A 336 1.86 -10.04 -17.56
N TYR A 337 2.54 -10.45 -18.62
CA TYR A 337 3.98 -10.64 -18.57
C TYR A 337 4.63 -10.24 -19.89
N LEU A 338 5.87 -9.82 -19.81
CA LEU A 338 6.73 -9.45 -20.91
C LEU A 338 8.08 -10.14 -20.68
N GLN A 339 8.48 -10.98 -21.63
CA GLN A 339 9.78 -11.64 -21.63
C GLN A 339 10.59 -11.16 -22.81
N HIS A 340 11.80 -10.69 -22.56
CA HIS A 340 12.75 -10.27 -23.57
C HIS A 340 14.01 -11.11 -23.48
N TYR A 341 14.40 -11.71 -24.60
CA TYR A 341 15.64 -12.45 -24.75
C TYR A 341 16.45 -11.83 -25.88
N ALA A 342 17.63 -11.31 -25.58
CA ALA A 342 18.58 -10.82 -26.57
C ALA A 342 19.93 -11.48 -26.34
N SER A 343 20.47 -12.12 -27.37
CA SER A 343 21.81 -12.73 -27.33
C SER A 343 22.58 -12.39 -28.58
N ILE A 344 23.88 -12.16 -28.42
CA ILE A 344 24.83 -11.96 -29.51
C ILE A 344 26.10 -12.72 -29.16
N ASP A 345 26.54 -13.62 -30.04
CA ASP A 345 27.81 -14.32 -29.94
C ASP A 345 28.62 -14.23 -31.24
N ALA A 346 29.92 -14.07 -31.08
CA ALA A 346 30.89 -14.17 -32.15
C ALA A 346 31.51 -15.56 -32.12
N TYR A 347 31.71 -16.17 -33.27
CA TYR A 347 32.35 -17.47 -33.38
C TYR A 347 33.36 -17.51 -34.52
N GLY A 348 34.38 -18.32 -34.34
CA GLY A 348 35.35 -18.68 -35.36
C GLY A 348 35.52 -20.18 -35.39
N ALA A 349 35.51 -20.78 -36.58
CA ALA A 349 35.76 -22.19 -36.77
C ALA A 349 36.80 -22.37 -37.86
N ALA A 350 37.80 -23.21 -37.61
CA ALA A 350 38.74 -23.68 -38.61
C ALA A 350 38.61 -25.20 -38.68
N ALA A 351 38.22 -25.74 -39.82
CA ALA A 351 38.05 -27.17 -40.02
C ALA A 351 38.82 -27.65 -41.25
N VAL A 352 39.38 -28.85 -41.13
CA VAL A 352 39.88 -29.65 -42.24
C VAL A 352 38.77 -30.62 -42.63
N ASP A 353 38.31 -30.52 -43.87
CA ASP A 353 37.26 -31.37 -44.40
C ASP A 353 37.90 -32.42 -45.33
N ILE A 354 37.87 -33.69 -44.92
CA ILE A 354 38.20 -34.83 -45.78
C ILE A 354 36.86 -35.49 -46.12
N LEU A 355 36.67 -35.91 -47.37
CA LEU A 355 35.40 -36.38 -47.98
C LEU A 355 34.36 -37.06 -47.04
N ILE A 356 34.81 -37.89 -46.10
CA ILE A 356 33.97 -38.66 -45.16
C ILE A 356 34.17 -38.30 -43.67
N ALA A 357 35.17 -37.47 -43.34
CA ALA A 357 35.47 -37.08 -41.96
C ALA A 357 36.18 -35.72 -41.90
N GLY A 358 35.84 -34.91 -40.91
CA GLY A 358 36.50 -33.64 -40.67
C GLY A 358 36.95 -33.49 -39.22
N VAL A 359 38.00 -32.70 -39.02
CA VAL A 359 38.45 -32.27 -37.70
C VAL A 359 38.65 -30.77 -37.72
N GLY A 360 38.17 -30.09 -36.70
CA GLY A 360 38.29 -28.64 -36.59
C GLY A 360 38.37 -28.15 -35.17
N VAL A 361 38.74 -26.89 -35.05
CA VAL A 361 38.70 -26.12 -33.81
C VAL A 361 37.65 -25.04 -33.97
N GLN A 362 36.76 -24.93 -32.99
CA GLN A 362 35.75 -23.88 -32.92
C GLN A 362 35.96 -23.09 -31.63
N GLY A 363 36.17 -21.79 -31.78
CA GLY A 363 36.11 -20.81 -30.70
C GLY A 363 34.79 -20.04 -30.77
N ARG A 364 34.18 -19.78 -29.63
CA ARG A 364 33.00 -18.93 -29.51
C ARG A 364 33.18 -18.00 -28.33
N ILE A 365 32.74 -16.76 -28.50
CA ILE A 365 32.63 -15.75 -27.45
C ILE A 365 31.21 -15.22 -27.48
N LEU A 366 30.43 -15.55 -26.45
CA LEU A 366 29.18 -14.87 -26.15
C LEU A 366 29.52 -13.43 -25.75
N LEU A 367 29.13 -12.45 -26.56
CA LEU A 367 29.35 -11.05 -26.20
C LEU A 367 28.40 -10.67 -25.06
N ILE A 368 27.11 -10.93 -25.27
CA ILE A 368 26.07 -10.67 -24.29
C ILE A 368 24.86 -11.57 -24.55
N ALA A 369 24.24 -12.07 -23.48
CA ALA A 369 22.91 -12.66 -23.45
C ALA A 369 22.15 -12.07 -22.27
N ILE A 370 20.98 -11.52 -22.53
CA ILE A 370 20.07 -10.92 -21.56
C ILE A 370 18.74 -11.67 -21.68
N ASP A 371 18.28 -12.28 -20.59
CA ASP A 371 16.91 -12.78 -20.43
C ASP A 371 16.25 -11.97 -19.32
N THR A 372 15.31 -11.09 -19.70
CA THR A 372 14.57 -10.24 -18.77
C THR A 372 13.11 -10.63 -18.79
N ARG A 373 12.54 -10.86 -17.62
CA ARG A 373 11.14 -11.24 -17.43
C ARG A 373 10.50 -10.27 -16.47
N VAL A 374 9.47 -9.60 -16.95
CA VAL A 374 8.60 -8.74 -16.13
C VAL A 374 7.23 -9.38 -16.11
N ALA A 375 6.70 -9.63 -14.93
CA ALA A 375 5.36 -10.13 -14.73
C ALA A 375 4.63 -9.21 -13.75
N ALA A 376 3.36 -8.95 -14.04
CA ALA A 376 2.51 -8.21 -13.17
C ALA A 376 1.15 -8.89 -13.06
N ASN A 377 0.59 -8.87 -11.87
CA ASN A 377 -0.69 -9.46 -11.55
C ASN A 377 -1.44 -8.47 -10.67
N ALA A 378 -2.59 -7.99 -11.14
CA ALA A 378 -3.54 -7.21 -10.40
C ALA A 378 -4.82 -8.02 -10.25
N LEU A 379 -5.30 -8.15 -9.03
CA LEU A 379 -6.50 -8.88 -8.66
C LEU A 379 -7.35 -7.95 -7.81
N VAL A 380 -8.56 -7.67 -8.27
CA VAL A 380 -9.63 -7.04 -7.50
C VAL A 380 -10.71 -8.10 -7.31
N GLU A 381 -11.08 -8.35 -6.07
CA GLU A 381 -12.14 -9.28 -5.71
C GLU A 381 -13.14 -8.58 -4.78
N TYR A 382 -14.42 -8.82 -5.02
CA TYR A 382 -15.53 -8.32 -4.23
C TYR A 382 -16.30 -9.53 -3.69
N ASN A 383 -15.88 -10.02 -2.52
CA ASN A 383 -16.56 -11.09 -1.77
C ASN A 383 -17.01 -10.47 -0.43
N ASP A 384 -18.14 -9.75 -0.48
CA ASP A 384 -18.71 -8.86 0.57
C ASP A 384 -17.82 -7.69 1.01
N THR A 385 -16.53 -7.76 0.74
CA THR A 385 -15.53 -6.76 1.08
C THR A 385 -14.50 -6.64 -0.04
N LEU A 386 -13.91 -5.45 -0.21
CA LEU A 386 -12.91 -5.20 -1.24
C LEU A 386 -11.59 -5.90 -0.86
N TYR A 387 -11.14 -6.77 -1.74
CA TYR A 387 -9.80 -7.32 -1.72
C TYR A 387 -9.07 -6.88 -2.97
N PHE A 388 -7.95 -6.19 -2.82
CA PHE A 388 -7.06 -5.86 -3.92
C PHE A 388 -5.67 -6.44 -3.67
N LYS A 389 -5.11 -7.12 -4.66
CA LYS A 389 -3.76 -7.66 -4.63
C LYS A 389 -3.04 -7.29 -5.90
N LEU A 390 -1.86 -6.72 -5.74
CA LEU A 390 -0.94 -6.33 -6.80
C LEU A 390 0.38 -7.05 -6.55
N ASN A 391 0.90 -7.74 -7.55
CA ASN A 391 2.23 -8.34 -7.53
C ASN A 391 2.95 -7.95 -8.81
N ILE A 392 4.14 -7.39 -8.68
CA ILE A 392 4.97 -6.93 -9.79
C ILE A 392 6.36 -7.52 -9.55
N ILE A 393 6.80 -8.38 -10.47
CA ILE A 393 8.05 -9.12 -10.36
C ILE A 393 8.84 -8.92 -11.64
N GLY A 394 10.05 -8.38 -11.51
CA GLY A 394 11.01 -8.22 -12.59
C GLY A 394 12.26 -9.02 -12.28
N LYS A 395 12.66 -9.94 -13.16
CA LYS A 395 13.90 -10.71 -13.04
C LYS A 395 14.74 -10.52 -14.28
N THR A 396 16.06 -10.44 -14.11
CA THR A 396 16.98 -10.36 -15.24
C THR A 396 18.17 -11.29 -15.02
N ASP A 397 18.54 -11.98 -16.08
CA ASP A 397 19.73 -12.81 -16.17
C ASP A 397 20.60 -12.29 -17.31
N VAL A 398 21.79 -11.81 -16.96
CA VAL A 398 22.80 -11.30 -17.90
C VAL A 398 24.01 -12.21 -17.87
N ASN A 399 24.35 -12.78 -19.01
CA ASN A 399 25.61 -13.50 -19.24
C ASN A 399 26.41 -12.75 -20.29
N ALA A 400 27.64 -12.38 -19.98
CA ALA A 400 28.49 -11.62 -20.90
C ALA A 400 29.88 -12.21 -20.97
N LEU A 401 30.51 -12.08 -22.14
CA LEU A 401 31.90 -12.47 -22.39
C LEU A 401 32.22 -13.93 -22.06
N TYR A 402 31.24 -14.85 -22.09
CA TYR A 402 31.50 -16.28 -21.93
C TYR A 402 32.22 -16.81 -23.18
N GLY A 403 33.35 -17.47 -23.00
CA GLY A 403 34.14 -18.01 -24.11
C GLY A 403 34.30 -19.52 -24.01
N ASP A 404 34.17 -20.25 -25.11
CA ASP A 404 34.58 -21.65 -25.16
C ASP A 404 35.37 -21.99 -26.42
N LEU A 405 36.38 -22.83 -26.24
CA LEU A 405 37.20 -23.39 -27.30
C LEU A 405 36.99 -24.91 -27.31
N LYS A 406 36.57 -25.46 -28.43
CA LYS A 406 36.33 -26.90 -28.59
C LYS A 406 36.99 -27.43 -29.86
N VAL A 407 37.51 -28.64 -29.76
CA VAL A 407 37.83 -29.46 -30.93
C VAL A 407 36.57 -30.22 -31.31
N VAL A 408 36.23 -30.21 -32.59
CA VAL A 408 35.10 -30.92 -33.16
C VAL A 408 35.64 -31.92 -34.18
N VAL A 409 35.26 -33.18 -34.04
CA VAL A 409 35.51 -34.24 -35.00
C VAL A 409 34.16 -34.71 -35.51
N TYR A 410 33.98 -34.78 -36.81
CA TYR A 410 32.73 -35.26 -37.38
C TYR A 410 32.99 -36.25 -38.52
N THR A 411 32.06 -37.17 -38.74
CA THR A 411 32.12 -38.13 -39.83
C THR A 411 30.73 -38.38 -40.39
N TYR A 412 30.65 -38.63 -41.69
CA TYR A 412 29.41 -39.00 -42.37
C TYR A 412 29.32 -40.52 -42.43
N LEU A 413 28.40 -41.11 -41.66
CA LEU A 413 28.18 -42.55 -41.67
C LEU A 413 27.00 -42.90 -42.58
N PRO A 414 27.09 -44.01 -43.33
CA PRO A 414 25.95 -44.50 -44.11
C PRO A 414 24.81 -44.91 -43.17
N THR A 415 23.59 -44.49 -43.49
CA THR A 415 22.38 -44.78 -42.72
C THR A 415 21.34 -45.47 -43.61
N LEU A 416 20.70 -46.50 -43.06
CA LEU A 416 19.60 -47.23 -43.71
C LEU A 416 18.23 -46.52 -43.58
N LYS A 417 18.17 -45.30 -43.03
CA LYS A 417 16.93 -44.51 -42.97
C LYS A 417 16.60 -43.97 -44.37
N PHE A 418 15.95 -44.80 -45.17
CA PHE A 418 15.58 -44.58 -46.57
C PHE A 418 14.89 -43.22 -46.86
N TRP A 419 14.24 -42.62 -45.86
CA TRP A 419 13.46 -41.39 -46.03
C TRP A 419 14.20 -40.08 -45.68
N ASN A 420 15.36 -40.12 -45.01
CA ASN A 420 16.07 -38.91 -44.51
C ASN A 420 17.50 -38.73 -45.07
N GLY A 421 17.87 -39.48 -46.11
CA GLY A 421 19.19 -39.40 -46.78
C GLY A 421 20.15 -40.54 -46.42
N PHE A 422 21.12 -40.79 -47.31
CA PHE A 422 22.07 -41.92 -47.21
C PHE A 422 23.24 -41.70 -46.23
N LEU A 423 23.44 -40.48 -45.72
CA LEU A 423 24.55 -40.13 -44.82
C LEU A 423 24.03 -39.36 -43.60
N GLU A 424 24.41 -39.81 -42.40
CA GLU A 424 24.14 -39.13 -41.11
C GLU A 424 25.46 -38.58 -40.59
N LYS A 425 25.48 -37.28 -40.27
CA LYS A 425 26.63 -36.62 -39.66
C LYS A 425 26.69 -36.99 -38.17
N LYS A 426 27.67 -37.78 -37.76
CA LYS A 426 28.02 -37.95 -36.33
C LYS A 426 29.09 -36.95 -35.95
N GLU A 427 28.89 -36.27 -34.84
CA GLU A 427 29.78 -35.23 -34.33
C GLU A 427 30.19 -35.56 -32.89
N TRP A 428 31.49 -35.50 -32.62
CA TRP A 428 32.10 -35.57 -31.30
C TRP A 428 32.83 -34.27 -31.03
N PHE A 429 32.83 -33.81 -29.79
CA PHE A 429 33.59 -32.63 -29.41
C PHE A 429 34.31 -32.82 -28.07
N LYS A 430 35.45 -32.15 -27.93
CA LYS A 430 36.17 -32.02 -26.66
C LYS A 430 36.46 -30.56 -26.40
N ARG A 431 35.99 -30.05 -25.27
CA ARG A 431 36.26 -28.67 -24.82
C ARG A 431 37.73 -28.58 -24.39
N LEU A 432 38.49 -27.67 -25.00
CA LEU A 432 39.90 -27.40 -24.70
C LEU A 432 40.05 -26.41 -23.55
N GLY A 433 39.13 -25.45 -23.48
CA GLY A 433 39.11 -24.43 -22.45
C GLY A 433 37.79 -23.68 -22.46
N GLU A 434 37.45 -23.12 -21.31
CA GLU A 434 36.33 -22.21 -21.14
C GLU A 434 36.77 -21.02 -20.32
N TYR A 435 36.21 -19.88 -20.65
CA TYR A 435 36.22 -18.69 -19.84
C TYR A 435 34.78 -18.46 -19.38
N PRO A 436 34.49 -18.55 -18.07
CA PRO A 436 33.12 -18.56 -17.57
C PRO A 436 32.38 -17.24 -17.80
N GLY A 437 33.09 -16.17 -18.15
CA GLY A 437 32.49 -14.85 -18.39
C GLY A 437 31.99 -14.19 -17.12
N PHE A 438 31.13 -13.20 -17.31
CA PHE A 438 30.41 -12.51 -16.25
C PHE A 438 28.97 -12.98 -16.24
N LYS A 439 28.48 -13.35 -15.06
CA LYS A 439 27.09 -13.72 -14.83
C LYS A 439 26.50 -12.81 -13.77
N PHE A 440 25.41 -12.15 -14.11
CA PHE A 440 24.58 -11.40 -13.20
C PHE A 440 23.17 -11.99 -13.26
N SER A 441 22.60 -12.29 -12.09
CA SER A 441 21.23 -12.77 -11.95
C SER A 441 20.63 -12.02 -10.78
N GLY A 442 19.51 -11.35 -10.98
CA GLY A 442 18.94 -10.48 -9.97
C GLY A 442 17.46 -10.16 -10.19
N SER A 443 16.81 -9.72 -9.12
CA SER A 443 15.51 -9.08 -9.20
C SER A 443 15.72 -7.62 -9.62
N LEU A 444 14.99 -7.17 -10.65
CA LEU A 444 14.88 -5.75 -11.00
C LEU A 444 13.96 -5.03 -10.03
N PHE A 445 12.85 -5.69 -9.69
CA PHE A 445 11.91 -5.28 -8.66
C PHE A 445 11.14 -6.51 -8.19
N ASP A 446 10.89 -6.60 -6.89
CA ASP A 446 9.92 -7.53 -6.32
C ASP A 446 8.99 -6.70 -5.44
N TYR A 447 7.76 -6.47 -5.90
CA TYR A 447 6.80 -5.63 -5.20
C TYR A 447 5.47 -6.36 -5.10
N SER A 448 4.92 -6.41 -3.89
CA SER A 448 3.58 -6.91 -3.64
C SER A 448 2.84 -5.94 -2.75
N ALA A 449 1.62 -5.56 -3.13
CA ALA A 449 0.72 -4.78 -2.31
C ALA A 449 -0.61 -5.51 -2.19
N THR A 450 -1.15 -5.57 -0.98
CA THR A 450 -2.46 -6.13 -0.69
C THR A 450 -3.24 -5.12 0.12
N LEU A 451 -4.39 -4.70 -0.40
CA LEU A 451 -5.39 -3.93 0.32
C LEU A 451 -6.53 -4.87 0.68
N THR A 452 -6.71 -5.06 1.98
CA THR A 452 -7.82 -5.82 2.56
C THR A 452 -8.72 -4.86 3.36
N PRO A 453 -9.90 -5.33 3.78
CA PRO A 453 -10.75 -4.54 4.68
C PRO A 453 -10.08 -4.25 6.03
N THR A 454 -9.14 -5.11 6.41
CA THR A 454 -8.41 -5.05 7.68
C THR A 454 -7.11 -4.24 7.59
N GLY A 455 -6.66 -3.84 6.40
CA GLY A 455 -5.39 -3.13 6.28
C GLY A 455 -4.84 -3.00 4.88
N PHE A 456 -3.86 -2.12 4.74
CA PHE A 456 -2.94 -2.15 3.61
C PHE A 456 -1.63 -2.80 4.04
N SER A 457 -1.12 -3.72 3.23
CA SER A 457 0.16 -4.38 3.43
C SER A 457 0.93 -4.35 2.12
N ALA A 458 2.12 -3.77 2.13
CA ALA A 458 3.06 -3.87 1.01
C ALA A 458 4.34 -4.60 1.44
N LYS A 459 4.99 -5.30 0.51
CA LYS A 459 6.24 -6.03 0.69
C LYS A 459 7.15 -5.83 -0.51
N GLY A 460 8.46 -5.95 -0.27
CA GLY A 460 9.49 -5.90 -1.30
C GLY A 460 10.10 -4.51 -1.47
N ASP A 461 10.30 -4.04 -2.70
CA ASP A 461 10.93 -2.75 -3.01
C ASP A 461 9.96 -1.57 -2.79
N LEU A 462 9.69 -1.27 -1.53
CA LEU A 462 8.78 -0.21 -1.08
C LEU A 462 9.40 1.18 -1.28
N SER A 463 8.62 2.12 -1.83
CA SER A 463 9.01 3.53 -1.79
C SER A 463 8.53 4.20 -0.49
N VAL A 464 9.01 5.43 -0.25
CA VAL A 464 8.59 6.23 0.91
C VAL A 464 7.08 6.50 0.86
N GLU A 465 6.54 6.71 -0.35
CA GLU A 465 5.10 6.88 -0.56
C GLU A 465 4.31 5.62 -0.21
N ASP A 466 4.82 4.42 -0.52
CA ASP A 466 4.14 3.16 -0.19
C ASP A 466 4.03 2.96 1.33
N VAL A 467 5.07 3.34 2.08
CA VAL A 467 5.06 3.30 3.54
C VAL A 467 4.10 4.35 4.11
N ALA A 468 4.08 5.56 3.55
CA ALA A 468 3.16 6.62 3.97
C ALA A 468 1.69 6.24 3.73
N ASP A 469 1.37 5.65 2.58
CA ASP A 469 0.05 5.15 2.25
C ASP A 469 -0.39 4.05 3.22
N GLN A 470 0.51 3.12 3.53
CA GLN A 470 0.25 2.06 4.52
C GLN A 470 -0.14 2.65 5.87
N LEU A 471 0.63 3.63 6.35
CA LEU A 471 0.38 4.28 7.65
C LEU A 471 -0.93 5.08 7.65
N ASN A 472 -1.23 5.81 6.57
CA ASN A 472 -2.47 6.58 6.44
C ASN A 472 -3.72 5.68 6.40
N ILE A 473 -3.68 4.61 5.61
CA ILE A 473 -4.79 3.66 5.50
C ILE A 473 -5.02 2.96 6.85
N ASN A 474 -3.95 2.48 7.49
CA ASN A 474 -4.06 1.84 8.81
C ASN A 474 -4.60 2.79 9.88
N LYS A 475 -4.21 4.07 9.85
CA LYS A 475 -4.74 5.09 10.76
C LYS A 475 -6.24 5.31 10.57
N ASN A 476 -6.72 5.33 9.32
CA ASN A 476 -8.14 5.47 9.02
C ASN A 476 -8.95 4.22 9.43
N LEU A 477 -8.39 3.03 9.27
CA LEU A 477 -9.02 1.77 9.69
C LEU A 477 -9.13 1.66 11.21
N ASN A 478 -8.07 1.97 11.95
CA ASN A 478 -8.11 2.03 13.42
C ASN A 478 -9.19 3.01 13.92
N ARG A 479 -9.39 4.13 13.22
CA ARG A 479 -10.47 5.08 13.54
C ARG A 479 -11.86 4.47 13.32
N LYS A 480 -12.05 3.70 12.23
CA LYS A 480 -13.33 3.00 11.96
C LYS A 480 -13.62 1.94 13.03
N GLU A 481 -12.65 1.11 13.39
CA GLU A 481 -12.79 0.12 14.46
C GLU A 481 -13.11 0.80 15.81
N THR A 482 -12.46 1.93 16.11
CA THR A 482 -12.76 2.71 17.32
C THR A 482 -14.21 3.19 17.33
N ILE A 483 -14.73 3.71 16.21
CA ILE A 483 -16.12 4.15 16.09
C ILE A 483 -17.10 2.99 16.26
N ILE A 484 -16.84 1.83 15.65
CA ILE A 484 -17.68 0.62 15.79
C ILE A 484 -17.66 0.14 17.25
N SER A 485 -16.50 0.13 17.90
CA SER A 485 -16.38 -0.26 19.30
C SER A 485 -17.14 0.68 20.24
N LEU A 486 -17.13 1.99 19.93
CA LEU A 486 -17.88 3.01 20.68
C LEU A 486 -19.38 2.85 20.47
N ALA A 487 -19.83 2.57 19.24
CA ALA A 487 -21.23 2.28 18.92
C ALA A 487 -21.72 1.05 19.69
N ARG A 488 -20.95 -0.05 19.68
CA ARG A 488 -21.25 -1.26 20.47
C ARG A 488 -21.29 -0.99 21.98
N SER A 489 -20.32 -0.24 22.50
CA SER A 489 -20.29 0.18 23.90
C SER A 489 -21.52 1.02 24.28
N THR A 490 -21.94 1.93 23.39
CA THR A 490 -23.11 2.79 23.61
C THR A 490 -24.40 1.98 23.57
N SER A 491 -24.56 1.08 22.59
CA SER A 491 -25.68 0.13 22.49
C SER A 491 -25.78 -0.77 23.74
N LYS A 492 -24.64 -1.28 24.23
CA LYS A 492 -24.56 -2.07 25.46
C LYS A 492 -25.02 -1.26 26.68
N ARG A 493 -24.50 -0.04 26.86
CA ARG A 493 -24.85 0.82 28.01
C ARG A 493 -26.32 1.28 27.97
N SER A 494 -26.87 1.50 26.78
CA SER A 494 -28.30 1.76 26.58
C SER A 494 -29.14 0.59 27.08
N ARG A 495 -28.80 -0.65 26.67
CA ARG A 495 -29.46 -1.88 27.16
C ARG A 495 -29.34 -2.07 28.67
N GLU A 496 -28.17 -1.81 29.24
CA GLU A 496 -27.96 -1.89 30.70
C GLU A 496 -28.82 -0.86 31.44
N THR A 497 -28.95 0.35 30.90
CA THR A 497 -29.78 1.42 31.50
C THR A 497 -31.26 1.05 31.44
N VAL A 498 -31.74 0.55 30.29
CA VAL A 498 -33.13 0.09 30.15
C VAL A 498 -33.44 -1.06 31.10
N ARG A 499 -32.56 -2.05 31.22
CA ARG A 499 -32.72 -3.14 32.19
C ARG A 499 -32.70 -2.66 33.64
N ALA A 500 -31.91 -1.64 33.95
CA ALA A 500 -31.91 -1.04 35.28
C ALA A 500 -33.24 -0.34 35.58
N ILE A 501 -33.82 0.36 34.60
CA ILE A 501 -35.15 0.98 34.71
C ILE A 501 -36.23 -0.08 34.86
N GLU A 502 -36.22 -1.12 34.02
CA GLU A 502 -37.15 -2.27 34.11
C GLU A 502 -37.11 -2.90 35.50
N LYS A 503 -35.91 -3.19 36.02
CA LYS A 503 -35.73 -3.76 37.36
C LYS A 503 -36.16 -2.82 38.50
N ASP A 504 -35.97 -1.51 38.33
CA ASP A 504 -36.42 -0.51 39.31
C ASP A 504 -37.95 -0.43 39.34
N LEU A 505 -38.59 -0.48 38.16
CA LEU A 505 -40.06 -0.53 38.04
C LEU A 505 -40.65 -1.81 38.64
N GLU A 506 -39.94 -2.94 38.57
CA GLU A 506 -40.30 -4.21 39.20
C GLU A 506 -40.04 -4.25 40.73
N GLY A 507 -39.46 -3.20 41.33
CA GLY A 507 -39.21 -3.15 42.77
C GLY A 507 -40.50 -3.05 43.60
N GLU A 508 -40.54 -3.74 44.76
CA GLU A 508 -41.74 -3.80 45.63
C GLU A 508 -42.32 -2.43 46.02
N GLU A 509 -41.48 -1.42 46.29
CA GLU A 509 -41.95 -0.05 46.60
C GLU A 509 -42.57 0.67 45.41
N ASN A 510 -42.03 0.46 44.20
CA ASN A 510 -42.56 1.06 42.97
C ASN A 510 -43.83 0.36 42.52
N ILE A 511 -43.92 -0.97 42.69
CA ILE A 511 -45.15 -1.75 42.47
C ILE A 511 -46.26 -1.29 43.41
N LEU A 512 -45.96 -0.93 44.68
CA LEU A 512 -46.93 -0.37 45.61
C LEU A 512 -47.44 1.00 45.16
N LEU A 513 -46.53 1.92 44.79
CA LEU A 513 -46.89 3.24 44.24
C LEU A 513 -47.71 3.14 42.95
N LEU A 514 -47.34 2.22 42.06
CA LEU A 514 -48.01 2.00 40.79
C LEU A 514 -49.38 1.33 40.96
N ASN A 515 -49.58 0.48 41.98
CA ASN A 515 -50.86 -0.17 42.29
C ASN A 515 -51.86 0.74 43.03
N GLU A 516 -51.37 1.75 43.75
CA GLU A 516 -52.24 2.75 44.40
C GLU A 516 -52.89 3.71 43.39
N GLU A 517 -52.31 3.85 42.19
CA GLU A 517 -52.92 4.57 41.07
C GLU A 517 -53.54 3.59 40.06
N LYS A 518 -54.84 3.74 39.76
CA LYS A 518 -55.62 2.96 38.76
C LYS A 518 -55.09 3.03 37.31
N LEU A 519 -53.93 3.67 37.10
CA LEU A 519 -53.24 3.91 35.85
C LEU A 519 -52.48 2.69 35.31
N LEU A 520 -52.12 1.72 36.16
CA LEU A 520 -51.30 0.57 35.77
C LEU A 520 -52.00 -0.35 34.76
N SER A 521 -53.26 -0.73 35.00
CA SER A 521 -53.98 -1.66 34.11
C SER A 521 -54.29 -1.07 32.72
N GLU A 522 -54.31 0.26 32.60
CA GLU A 522 -54.55 0.94 31.32
C GLU A 522 -53.23 1.23 30.56
N ASN A 523 -52.09 1.35 31.26
CA ASN A 523 -50.79 1.72 30.66
C ASN A 523 -49.79 0.56 30.53
N GLU A 524 -50.03 -0.60 31.13
CA GLU A 524 -49.16 -1.77 31.02
C GLU A 524 -48.91 -2.18 29.55
N VAL A 525 -49.98 -2.13 28.73
CA VAL A 525 -49.90 -2.38 27.28
C VAL A 525 -49.07 -1.32 26.56
N ALA A 526 -49.20 -0.04 26.94
CA ALA A 526 -48.43 1.05 26.33
C ALA A 526 -46.94 0.98 26.70
N MET A 527 -46.61 0.58 27.94
CA MET A 527 -45.23 0.36 28.35
C MET A 527 -44.61 -0.86 27.65
N MET A 528 -45.33 -1.98 27.52
CA MET A 528 -44.84 -3.12 26.73
C MET A 528 -44.59 -2.74 25.27
N ILE A 529 -45.53 -2.02 24.64
CA ILE A 529 -45.35 -1.54 23.26
C ILE A 529 -44.12 -0.64 23.14
N PHE A 530 -43.90 0.27 24.10
CA PHE A 530 -42.72 1.14 24.11
C PHE A 530 -41.41 0.35 24.20
N PHE A 531 -41.34 -0.64 25.10
CA PHE A 531 -40.13 -1.46 25.25
C PHE A 531 -39.89 -2.35 24.02
N ASP A 532 -40.93 -2.93 23.41
CA ASP A 532 -40.83 -3.69 22.16
C ASP A 532 -40.36 -2.82 20.99
N ASP A 533 -40.93 -1.62 20.82
CA ASP A 533 -40.51 -0.67 19.78
C ASP A 533 -39.05 -0.23 19.98
N PHE A 534 -38.65 0.00 21.22
CA PHE A 534 -37.28 0.37 21.56
C PHE A 534 -36.31 -0.79 21.29
N GLU A 535 -36.67 -2.02 21.66
CA GLU A 535 -35.84 -3.20 21.42
C GLU A 535 -35.71 -3.50 19.92
N ARG A 536 -36.78 -3.32 19.14
CA ARG A 536 -36.76 -3.40 17.67
C ARG A 536 -35.83 -2.35 17.07
N THR A 537 -35.89 -1.11 17.55
CA THR A 537 -35.00 -0.02 17.11
C THR A 537 -33.53 -0.33 17.44
N LEU A 538 -33.24 -0.91 18.60
CA LEU A 538 -31.90 -1.36 18.96
C LEU A 538 -31.40 -2.50 18.05
N LYS A 539 -32.26 -3.46 17.69
CA LYS A 539 -31.93 -4.52 16.74
C LYS A 539 -31.61 -3.97 15.35
N GLU A 540 -32.34 -2.95 14.88
CA GLU A 540 -32.02 -2.25 13.63
C GLU A 540 -30.67 -1.53 13.69
N ILE A 541 -30.33 -0.90 14.82
CA ILE A 541 -29.03 -0.26 15.02
C ILE A 541 -27.89 -1.29 15.03
N ASP A 542 -28.08 -2.43 15.70
CA ASP A 542 -27.09 -3.53 15.71
C ASP A 542 -26.91 -4.11 14.29
N TYR A 543 -28.00 -4.29 13.54
CA TYR A 543 -27.95 -4.74 12.14
C TYR A 543 -27.21 -3.74 11.24
N ILE A 544 -27.45 -2.43 11.42
CA ILE A 544 -26.71 -1.37 10.71
C ILE A 544 -25.23 -1.37 11.13
N ALA A 545 -24.91 -1.63 12.40
CA ALA A 545 -23.53 -1.71 12.89
C ALA A 545 -22.79 -2.99 12.46
N GLU A 546 -23.50 -4.07 12.12
CA GLU A 546 -22.94 -5.24 11.44
C GLU A 546 -22.75 -5.01 9.94
N TYR A 547 -23.60 -4.18 9.32
CA TYR A 547 -23.53 -3.83 7.91
C TYR A 547 -22.45 -2.78 7.58
N LEU A 548 -22.06 -1.95 8.56
CA LEU A 548 -21.03 -0.91 8.45
C LEU A 548 -19.65 -1.40 8.86
#